data_AF-A0A7L3SAP7-F1
#
_entry.id   AF-A0A7L3SAP7-F1
#
_cell.length_a   1.000
_cell.length_b   1.000
_cell.length_c   1.000
_cell.angle_alpha   90.00
_cell.angle_beta   90.00
_cell.angle_gamma   90.00
#
_symmetry.space_group_name_H-M   'P 1'
#
loop_
_entity.id
_entity.type
_entity.pdbx_description
1 polymer ?
#
loop_
_entity_poly.entity_id
_entity_poly.type
_entity_poly.pdbx_seq_one_letter_code
_entity_poly.pdbx_strand_id
1 'polypeptide(L)'
;SVPPGWAHAGRVSPGHQVQLTFALRQRGTGRLAQLVDAVSDPRSPRYGRYLSLEQVRDLIQPSPATLMVVLKWLQGHGVESCRSVATLDFLECQMPARTAESLLPGAEFHRYVKGQRSVLRSPLPYAVPEELAEHIDFVGGLHRFPAERKVVSRAWAKKEAERRQHYGGRAGFHLGVTPSIIRKRYNMTGGDIGLLPNNSQACAQFLEQYFHQADLAEFMQLFGSSFGHRSQVDHVVGHQGTGKAGLEASLDVEYIMSTGANISTWVFSNAGRHESQEPFLAWLLLLSNMSSLPWVHSVSYGDDEDSLSRAYMERVSVEFMKAAARGLTILFASGDDGAGCRRVPGGNHTFRPSFPASSPYVTTVGGTSFKNP
;
A
#
# COMPACT_ATOMS: atom_id res chain seq x y z
N SER A 1 -4.45 7.71 -18.51
CA SER A 1 -5.08 6.79 -19.47
C SER A 1 -5.72 5.64 -18.72
N VAL A 2 -6.72 4.96 -19.30
CA VAL A 2 -7.38 3.81 -18.67
C VAL A 2 -6.45 2.58 -18.76
N PRO A 3 -6.12 1.89 -17.65
CA PRO A 3 -5.23 0.73 -17.70
C PRO A 3 -5.85 -0.48 -18.43
N PRO A 4 -5.03 -1.39 -18.97
CA PRO A 4 -5.52 -2.58 -19.66
C PRO A 4 -6.49 -3.43 -18.83
N GLY A 5 -7.59 -3.84 -19.47
CA GLY A 5 -8.62 -4.70 -18.89
C GLY A 5 -9.72 -3.97 -18.09
N TRP A 6 -9.59 -2.66 -17.88
CA TRP A 6 -10.71 -1.84 -17.39
C TRP A 6 -11.57 -1.38 -18.57
N ALA A 7 -12.88 -1.53 -18.43
CA ALA A 7 -13.87 -1.07 -19.41
C ALA A 7 -14.59 0.18 -18.86
N HIS A 8 -14.83 1.15 -19.72
CA HIS A 8 -15.65 2.33 -19.39
C HIS A 8 -17.13 1.94 -19.35
N ALA A 9 -17.78 2.14 -18.21
CA ALA A 9 -19.19 1.79 -18.00
C ALA A 9 -20.13 3.00 -18.16
N GLY A 10 -19.59 4.22 -18.21
CA GLY A 10 -20.36 5.45 -18.44
C GLY A 10 -20.14 6.53 -17.38
N ARG A 11 -20.74 7.70 -17.60
CA ARG A 11 -20.72 8.83 -16.64
C ARG A 11 -21.58 8.51 -15.42
N VAL A 12 -21.14 8.92 -14.23
CA VAL A 12 -21.92 8.74 -13.00
C VAL A 12 -23.04 9.78 -12.89
N SER A 13 -24.09 9.46 -12.13
CA SER A 13 -25.16 10.43 -11.89
C SER A 13 -24.65 11.61 -11.06
N PRO A 14 -25.14 12.84 -11.29
CA PRO A 14 -24.72 14.04 -10.54
C PRO A 14 -24.89 13.93 -9.02
N GLY A 15 -25.83 13.10 -8.56
CA GLY A 15 -26.11 12.86 -7.14
C GLY A 15 -25.33 11.69 -6.53
N HIS A 16 -24.56 10.94 -7.33
CA HIS A 16 -23.77 9.83 -6.82
C HIS A 16 -22.72 10.34 -5.83
N GLN A 17 -22.57 9.68 -4.68
CA GLN A 17 -21.59 10.09 -3.69
C GLN A 17 -20.19 9.72 -4.15
N VAL A 18 -19.25 10.62 -3.98
CA VAL A 18 -17.81 10.39 -4.16
C VAL A 18 -17.08 10.76 -2.88
N GLN A 19 -16.11 9.95 -2.51
CA GLN A 19 -15.13 10.28 -1.47
C GLN A 19 -13.82 10.72 -2.12
N LEU A 20 -13.34 11.91 -1.74
CA LEU A 20 -12.08 12.49 -2.20
C LEU A 20 -11.16 12.77 -1.02
N THR A 21 -9.86 12.66 -1.24
CA THR A 21 -8.83 12.91 -0.22
C THR A 21 -8.01 14.13 -0.60
N PHE A 22 -8.15 15.23 0.13
CA PHE A 22 -7.36 16.44 -0.08
C PHE A 22 -6.04 16.33 0.70
N ALA A 23 -4.93 16.29 -0.03
CA ALA A 23 -3.59 16.30 0.55
C ALA A 23 -3.18 17.76 0.80
N LEU A 24 -3.22 18.19 2.06
CA LEU A 24 -2.97 19.58 2.45
C LEU A 24 -1.46 19.84 2.52
N ARG A 25 -1.03 21.05 2.17
CA ARG A 25 0.38 21.45 2.19
C ARG A 25 0.95 21.32 3.60
N GLN A 26 1.91 20.41 3.75
CA GLN A 26 2.66 20.21 4.98
C GLN A 26 3.70 21.31 5.20
N ARG A 27 4.07 21.54 6.46
CA ARG A 27 5.22 22.39 6.83
C ARG A 27 6.37 21.53 7.35
N GLY A 28 7.54 22.12 7.57
CA GLY A 28 8.61 21.47 8.32
C GLY A 28 9.23 20.21 7.67
N THR A 29 8.94 19.92 6.40
CA THR A 29 9.42 18.70 5.71
C THR A 29 10.95 18.60 5.66
N GLY A 30 11.65 19.72 5.46
CA GLY A 30 13.12 19.76 5.54
C GLY A 30 13.66 19.43 6.94
N ARG A 31 12.95 19.84 8.00
CA ARG A 31 13.32 19.49 9.38
C ARG A 31 12.98 18.04 9.70
N LEU A 32 11.89 17.51 9.13
CA LEU A 32 11.56 16.09 9.23
C LEU A 32 12.68 15.23 8.63
N ALA A 33 13.17 15.56 7.44
CA ALA A 33 14.28 14.83 6.81
C ALA A 33 15.53 14.79 7.71
N GLN A 34 15.94 15.94 8.26
CA GLN A 34 17.06 16.00 9.22
C GLN A 34 16.84 15.14 10.46
N LEU A 35 15.60 15.05 10.96
CA LEU A 35 15.26 14.21 12.10
C LEU A 35 15.30 12.73 11.74
N VAL A 36 14.80 12.36 10.56
CA VAL A 36 14.89 10.99 10.03
C VAL A 36 16.35 10.55 9.97
N ASP A 37 17.24 11.34 9.37
CA ASP A 37 18.67 11.04 9.31
C ASP A 37 19.26 10.85 10.71
N ALA A 38 18.92 11.75 11.65
CA ALA A 38 19.44 11.70 13.01
C ALA A 38 18.94 10.51 13.83
N VAL A 39 17.71 10.04 13.63
CA VAL A 39 17.16 8.90 14.39
C VAL A 39 17.46 7.55 13.75
N SER A 40 17.89 7.54 12.48
CA SER A 40 18.16 6.32 11.70
C SER A 40 19.65 6.03 11.47
N ASP A 41 20.56 7.03 11.57
CA ASP A 41 22.01 6.77 11.51
C ASP A 41 22.48 6.10 12.82
N PRO A 42 22.98 4.85 12.80
CA PRO A 42 23.46 4.16 14.00
C PRO A 42 24.66 4.83 14.70
N ARG A 43 25.33 5.78 14.03
CA ARG A 43 26.43 6.58 14.60
C ARG A 43 25.94 7.87 15.24
N SER A 44 24.68 8.25 15.03
CA SER A 44 24.09 9.44 15.63
C SER A 44 23.78 9.21 17.11
N PRO A 45 24.03 10.19 18.00
CA PRO A 45 23.59 10.11 19.40
C PRO A 45 22.06 10.12 19.56
N ARG A 46 21.32 10.39 18.48
CA ARG A 46 19.86 10.34 18.42
C ARG A 46 19.31 9.04 17.83
N TYR A 47 20.16 8.09 17.44
CA TYR A 47 19.72 6.80 16.91
C TYR A 47 18.69 6.13 17.85
N GLY A 48 17.58 5.66 17.28
CA GLY A 48 16.49 5.02 18.03
C GLY A 48 15.63 5.96 18.88
N ARG A 49 15.92 7.27 18.92
CA ARG A 49 15.10 8.27 19.62
C ARG A 49 13.97 8.79 18.73
N TYR A 50 13.05 7.88 18.39
CA TYR A 50 11.94 8.13 17.49
C TYR A 50 10.90 9.10 18.06
N LEU A 51 10.12 9.70 17.16
CA LEU A 51 9.08 10.67 17.47
C LEU A 51 7.74 9.96 17.72
N SER A 52 6.94 10.52 18.63
CA SER A 52 5.52 10.19 18.72
C SER A 52 4.74 10.74 17.52
N LEU A 53 3.53 10.20 17.26
CA LEU A 53 2.64 10.73 16.23
C LEU A 53 2.30 12.21 16.46
N GLU A 54 2.17 12.63 17.71
CA GLU A 54 1.93 14.02 18.10
C GLU A 54 3.13 14.92 17.77
N GLN A 55 4.35 14.48 18.08
CA GLN A 55 5.56 15.23 17.72
C GLN A 55 5.72 15.35 16.19
N VAL A 56 5.36 14.30 15.44
CA VAL A 56 5.29 14.37 13.98
C VAL A 56 4.24 15.38 13.55
N ARG A 57 3.00 15.33 14.07
CA ARG A 57 1.93 16.29 13.77
C ARG A 57 2.40 17.72 13.99
N ASP A 58 2.98 18.02 15.14
CA ASP A 58 3.36 19.39 15.50
C ASP A 58 4.37 19.98 14.52
N LEU A 59 5.26 19.11 13.99
CA LEU A 59 6.25 19.45 12.98
C LEU A 59 5.62 19.68 11.60
N ILE A 60 4.70 18.82 11.17
CA ILE A 60 4.28 18.73 9.76
C ILE A 60 2.91 19.30 9.45
N GLN A 61 2.05 19.48 10.46
CA GLN A 61 0.67 19.91 10.26
C GLN A 61 0.61 21.20 9.42
N PRO A 62 -0.42 21.38 8.58
CA PRO A 62 -0.54 22.58 7.78
C PRO A 62 -0.58 23.86 8.62
N SER A 63 -0.31 25.00 7.98
CA SER A 63 -0.48 26.29 8.66
C SER A 63 -1.97 26.52 9.04
N PRO A 64 -2.27 27.28 10.11
CA PRO A 64 -3.65 27.66 10.40
C PRO A 64 -4.34 28.35 9.22
N ALA A 65 -3.59 29.13 8.42
CA ALA A 65 -4.07 29.73 7.19
C ALA A 65 -4.48 28.67 6.14
N THR A 66 -3.63 27.67 5.88
CA THR A 66 -3.94 26.55 4.98
C THR A 66 -5.22 25.84 5.40
N LEU A 67 -5.35 25.49 6.68
CA LEU A 67 -6.55 24.81 7.20
C LEU A 67 -7.79 25.68 7.01
N MET A 68 -7.71 26.96 7.38
CA MET A 68 -8.84 27.89 7.28
C MET A 68 -9.29 28.09 5.83
N VAL A 69 -8.35 28.33 4.90
CA VAL A 69 -8.66 28.58 3.49
C VAL A 69 -9.32 27.34 2.85
N VAL A 70 -8.74 26.15 3.07
CA VAL A 70 -9.29 24.90 2.50
C VAL A 70 -10.65 24.54 3.10
N LEU A 71 -10.81 24.64 4.42
CA LEU A 71 -12.09 24.33 5.07
C LEU A 71 -13.18 25.31 4.65
N LYS A 72 -12.88 26.62 4.59
CA LYS A 72 -13.82 27.64 4.12
C LYS A 72 -14.22 27.40 2.66
N TRP A 73 -13.26 27.02 1.81
CA TRP A 73 -13.53 26.69 0.41
C TRP A 73 -14.47 25.48 0.27
N LEU A 74 -14.22 24.40 1.01
CA LEU A 74 -15.08 23.20 1.01
C LEU A 74 -16.48 23.49 1.54
N GLN A 75 -16.57 24.19 2.68
CA GLN A 75 -17.85 24.60 3.28
C GLN A 75 -18.64 25.54 2.36
N GLY A 76 -17.96 26.46 1.66
CA GLY A 76 -18.58 27.34 0.68
C GLY A 76 -19.28 26.62 -0.48
N HIS A 77 -18.91 25.36 -0.74
CA HIS A 77 -19.54 24.48 -1.72
C HIS A 77 -20.50 23.45 -1.09
N GLY A 78 -20.84 23.61 0.20
CA GLY A 78 -21.73 22.71 0.92
C GLY A 78 -21.12 21.36 1.29
N VAL A 79 -19.79 21.25 1.34
CA VAL A 79 -19.12 20.02 1.77
C VAL A 79 -18.91 20.06 3.29
N GLU A 80 -19.74 19.30 4.01
CA GLU A 80 -19.73 19.25 5.47
C GLU A 80 -19.17 17.93 6.03
N SER A 81 -19.30 16.84 5.27
CA SER A 81 -18.85 15.50 5.68
C SER A 81 -17.37 15.33 5.37
N CYS A 82 -16.51 15.94 6.19
CA CYS A 82 -15.06 15.81 6.09
C CYS A 82 -14.45 15.26 7.39
N ARG A 83 -13.44 14.41 7.26
CA ARG A 83 -12.67 13.84 8.38
C ARG A 83 -11.19 14.05 8.13
N SER A 84 -10.46 14.43 9.18
CA SER A 84 -9.00 14.57 9.11
C SER A 84 -8.32 13.41 9.83
N VAL A 85 -7.05 13.20 9.51
CA VAL A 85 -6.16 12.30 10.25
C VAL A 85 -5.54 13.02 11.44
N ALA A 86 -4.99 12.27 12.40
CA ALA A 86 -4.36 12.84 13.59
C ALA A 86 -3.27 13.88 13.27
N THR A 87 -2.57 13.74 12.14
CA THR A 87 -1.54 14.68 11.68
C THR A 87 -2.06 15.94 10.96
N LEU A 88 -3.39 16.05 10.78
CA LEU A 88 -4.12 17.20 10.22
C LEU A 88 -3.78 17.60 8.78
N ASP A 89 -3.01 16.79 8.07
CA ASP A 89 -2.48 17.10 6.74
C ASP A 89 -3.21 16.39 5.59
N PHE A 90 -4.22 15.58 5.92
CA PHE A 90 -5.17 15.03 4.97
C PHE A 90 -6.59 15.32 5.43
N LEU A 91 -7.47 15.53 4.46
CA LEU A 91 -8.91 15.68 4.67
C LEU A 91 -9.66 14.76 3.71
N GLU A 92 -10.37 13.77 4.24
CA GLU A 92 -11.26 12.91 3.47
C GLU A 92 -12.68 13.46 3.52
N CYS A 93 -13.23 13.82 2.37
CA CYS A 93 -14.56 14.40 2.28
C CYS A 93 -15.46 13.58 1.36
N GLN A 94 -16.72 13.42 1.78
CA GLN A 94 -17.77 12.82 0.98
C GLN A 94 -18.69 13.91 0.43
N MET A 95 -18.98 13.84 -0.87
CA MET A 95 -19.84 14.81 -1.55
C MET A 95 -20.49 14.21 -2.81
N PRO A 96 -21.59 14.80 -3.31
CA PRO A 96 -22.12 14.44 -4.63
C PRO A 96 -21.13 14.71 -5.76
N ALA A 97 -21.14 13.88 -6.80
CA ALA A 97 -20.28 14.02 -7.98
C ALA A 97 -20.39 15.43 -8.59
N ARG A 98 -21.59 16.01 -8.69
CA ARG A 98 -21.78 17.39 -9.17
C ARG A 98 -21.02 18.44 -8.36
N THR A 99 -20.95 18.25 -7.03
CA THR A 99 -20.25 19.17 -6.14
C THR A 99 -18.75 19.03 -6.32
N ALA A 100 -18.25 17.80 -6.45
CA ALA A 100 -16.85 17.53 -6.76
C ALA A 100 -16.41 18.10 -8.12
N GLU A 101 -17.22 17.93 -9.17
CA GLU A 101 -16.96 18.50 -10.51
C GLU A 101 -16.98 20.03 -10.50
N SER A 102 -17.83 20.65 -9.66
CA SER A 102 -17.84 22.11 -9.47
C SER A 102 -16.63 22.61 -8.67
N LEU A 103 -16.20 21.87 -7.65
CA LEU A 103 -15.03 22.19 -6.83
C LEU A 103 -13.73 22.08 -7.62
N LEU A 104 -13.67 21.12 -8.54
CA LEU A 104 -12.47 20.75 -9.29
C LEU A 104 -12.72 20.89 -10.79
N PRO A 105 -12.75 22.12 -11.32
CA PRO A 105 -13.05 22.36 -12.74
C PRO A 105 -12.20 21.50 -13.67
N GLY A 106 -12.84 20.87 -14.64
CA GLY A 106 -12.22 19.92 -15.57
C GLY A 106 -12.41 18.46 -15.18
N ALA A 107 -12.65 18.15 -13.89
CA ALA A 107 -12.99 16.80 -13.48
C ALA A 107 -14.38 16.40 -14.02
N GLU A 108 -14.47 15.17 -14.53
CA GLU A 108 -15.71 14.49 -14.88
C GLU A 108 -15.64 13.04 -14.41
N PHE A 109 -16.56 12.61 -13.53
CA PHE A 109 -16.51 11.26 -12.97
C PHE A 109 -17.20 10.23 -13.86
N HIS A 110 -16.46 9.15 -14.16
CA HIS A 110 -16.98 7.99 -14.85
C HIS A 110 -16.72 6.71 -14.06
N ARG A 111 -17.59 5.74 -14.29
CA ARG A 111 -17.45 4.39 -13.78
C ARG A 111 -16.61 3.56 -14.73
N TYR A 112 -15.66 2.83 -14.17
CA TYR A 112 -14.87 1.84 -14.87
C TYR A 112 -15.01 0.50 -14.19
N VAL A 113 -15.18 -0.57 -14.96
CA VAL A 113 -15.42 -1.92 -14.46
C VAL A 113 -14.39 -2.90 -14.98
N LYS A 114 -14.06 -3.89 -14.15
CA LYS A 114 -13.18 -5.00 -14.51
C LYS A 114 -13.58 -6.25 -13.73
N GLY A 115 -14.26 -7.18 -14.39
CA GLY A 115 -14.86 -8.33 -13.70
C GLY A 115 -15.90 -7.85 -12.68
N GLN A 116 -15.71 -8.20 -11.40
CA GLN A 116 -16.56 -7.74 -10.29
C GLN A 116 -16.12 -6.41 -9.68
N ARG A 117 -15.00 -5.84 -10.17
CA ARG A 117 -14.42 -4.59 -9.64
C ARG A 117 -15.05 -3.39 -10.32
N SER A 118 -15.23 -2.31 -9.57
CA SER A 118 -15.74 -1.04 -10.06
C SER A 118 -15.02 0.12 -9.38
N VAL A 119 -14.62 1.13 -10.16
CA VAL A 119 -13.99 2.35 -9.66
C VAL A 119 -14.59 3.59 -10.32
N LEU A 120 -14.54 4.71 -9.61
CA LEU A 120 -14.93 6.02 -10.13
C LEU A 120 -13.70 6.87 -10.34
N ARG A 121 -13.46 7.28 -11.58
CA ARG A 121 -12.28 8.08 -11.94
C ARG A 121 -12.66 9.14 -12.95
N SER A 122 -11.87 10.22 -12.98
CA SER A 122 -11.91 11.18 -14.06
C SER A 122 -10.83 10.88 -15.10
N PRO A 123 -11.19 10.74 -16.38
CA PRO A 123 -10.24 10.64 -17.48
C PRO A 123 -9.64 12.00 -17.86
N LEU A 124 -10.24 13.10 -17.39
CA LEU A 124 -9.83 14.47 -17.65
C LEU A 124 -9.02 15.02 -16.47
N PRO A 125 -8.07 15.93 -16.70
CA PRO A 125 -7.38 16.62 -15.61
C PRO A 125 -8.35 17.52 -14.84
N TYR A 126 -8.01 17.82 -13.59
CA TYR A 126 -8.71 18.81 -12.79
C TYR A 126 -7.82 20.02 -12.52
N ALA A 127 -8.45 21.14 -12.20
CA ALA A 127 -7.82 22.33 -11.67
C ALA A 127 -8.29 22.61 -10.23
N VAL A 128 -7.49 23.36 -9.50
CA VAL A 128 -7.90 24.01 -8.26
C VAL A 128 -7.81 25.53 -8.45
N PRO A 129 -8.67 26.32 -7.77
CA PRO A 129 -8.49 27.77 -7.69
C PRO A 129 -7.05 28.17 -7.35
N GLU A 130 -6.55 29.26 -7.96
CA GLU A 130 -5.17 29.73 -7.77
C GLU A 130 -4.85 29.99 -6.29
N GLU A 131 -5.81 30.52 -5.54
CA GLU A 131 -5.72 30.73 -4.09
C GLU A 131 -5.44 29.45 -3.28
N LEU A 132 -5.71 28.27 -3.83
CA LEU A 132 -5.48 26.98 -3.18
C LEU A 132 -4.18 26.29 -3.62
N ALA A 133 -3.48 26.81 -4.62
CA ALA A 133 -2.29 26.16 -5.18
C ALA A 133 -1.16 26.01 -4.13
N GLU A 134 -1.07 26.92 -3.17
CA GLU A 134 -0.11 26.85 -2.07
C GLU A 134 -0.59 26.00 -0.88
N HIS A 135 -1.85 25.56 -0.91
CA HIS A 135 -2.53 24.92 0.21
C HIS A 135 -2.83 23.43 -0.03
N ILE A 136 -2.85 22.98 -1.27
CA ILE A 136 -3.16 21.59 -1.67
C ILE A 136 -2.03 21.04 -2.53
N ASP A 137 -1.52 19.86 -2.18
CA ASP A 137 -0.51 19.14 -2.97
C ASP A 137 -1.17 18.37 -4.13
N PHE A 138 -2.24 17.64 -3.81
CA PHE A 138 -3.08 16.93 -4.79
C PHE A 138 -4.44 16.55 -4.19
N VAL A 139 -5.37 16.15 -5.05
CA VAL A 139 -6.64 15.51 -4.66
C VAL A 139 -6.63 14.04 -5.07
N GLY A 140 -6.73 13.16 -4.09
CA GLY A 140 -6.82 11.70 -4.23
C GLY A 140 -8.22 11.25 -4.64
N GLY A 141 -8.28 10.14 -5.37
CA GLY A 141 -9.53 9.53 -5.84
C GLY A 141 -10.02 9.98 -7.21
N LEU A 142 -9.25 10.82 -7.92
CA LEU A 142 -9.60 11.24 -9.29
C LEU A 142 -9.04 10.34 -10.38
N HIS A 143 -7.72 10.10 -10.44
CA HIS A 143 -7.11 9.48 -11.63
C HIS A 143 -6.58 8.06 -11.44
N ARG A 144 -5.95 7.78 -10.29
CA ARG A 144 -5.16 6.55 -10.11
C ARG A 144 -6.04 5.32 -9.93
N PHE A 145 -5.93 4.39 -10.86
CA PHE A 145 -6.56 3.07 -10.75
C PHE A 145 -5.79 2.22 -9.73
N PRO A 146 -6.46 1.30 -9.01
CA PRO A 146 -5.77 0.35 -8.15
C PRO A 146 -4.74 -0.46 -8.95
N ALA A 147 -3.54 -0.60 -8.39
CA ALA A 147 -2.47 -1.38 -9.01
C ALA A 147 -2.92 -2.82 -9.28
N GLU A 148 -2.48 -3.36 -10.41
CA GLU A 148 -2.65 -4.77 -10.73
C GLU A 148 -1.31 -5.36 -11.16
N ARG A 149 -0.75 -6.24 -10.33
CA ARG A 149 0.27 -7.18 -10.77
C ARG A 149 -0.37 -8.53 -11.08
N LYS A 150 0.07 -9.14 -12.18
CA LYS A 150 -0.29 -10.52 -12.48
C LYS A 150 0.41 -11.39 -11.45
N VAL A 151 -0.36 -12.00 -10.56
CA VAL A 151 0.12 -13.10 -9.73
C VAL A 151 0.85 -14.08 -10.65
N VAL A 152 2.15 -14.29 -10.42
CA VAL A 152 3.01 -15.18 -11.21
C VAL A 152 2.67 -16.65 -10.89
N SER A 153 1.40 -17.05 -10.95
CA SER A 153 0.97 -18.44 -10.74
C SER A 153 1.20 -19.32 -11.98
N ARG A 154 1.48 -18.71 -13.15
CA ARG A 154 1.57 -19.44 -14.42
C ARG A 154 2.82 -20.30 -14.58
N ALA A 155 3.83 -20.19 -13.71
CA ALA A 155 5.01 -21.05 -13.78
C ALA A 155 4.69 -22.51 -13.41
N TRP A 156 3.75 -22.75 -12.49
CA TRP A 156 3.39 -24.10 -12.05
C TRP A 156 2.43 -24.80 -13.02
N ALA A 157 1.39 -24.10 -13.49
CA ALA A 157 0.40 -24.66 -14.41
C ALA A 157 1.01 -25.06 -15.77
N LYS A 158 2.03 -24.34 -16.25
CA LYS A 158 2.70 -24.66 -17.53
C LYS A 158 3.68 -25.84 -17.39
N LYS A 159 4.42 -25.90 -16.27
CA LYS A 159 5.34 -27.01 -15.98
C LYS A 159 4.65 -28.35 -15.75
N GLU A 160 3.43 -28.36 -15.20
CA GLU A 160 2.68 -29.59 -14.96
C GLU A 160 2.10 -30.20 -16.25
N ALA A 161 1.75 -29.34 -17.22
CA ALA A 161 1.34 -29.78 -18.56
C ALA A 161 2.53 -30.39 -19.35
N GLU A 162 3.73 -29.83 -19.20
CA GLU A 162 4.95 -30.31 -19.87
C GLU A 162 5.55 -31.57 -19.19
N ARG A 163 5.48 -31.69 -17.85
CA ARG A 163 5.99 -32.87 -17.11
C ARG A 163 5.18 -34.15 -17.32
N ARG A 164 3.91 -34.07 -17.69
CA ARG A 164 3.08 -35.27 -17.95
C ARG A 164 3.47 -36.01 -19.23
N GLN A 165 4.32 -35.44 -20.09
CA GLN A 165 4.73 -36.05 -21.36
C GLN A 165 6.08 -36.78 -21.34
N HIS A 166 6.89 -36.68 -20.28
CA HIS A 166 8.23 -37.28 -20.27
C HIS A 166 8.64 -37.89 -18.91
N TYR A 167 8.75 -39.23 -18.92
CA TYR A 167 9.48 -40.13 -18.01
C TYR A 167 8.85 -40.67 -16.71
N GLY A 168 8.78 -42.02 -16.67
CA GLY A 168 8.63 -42.87 -15.50
C GLY A 168 9.95 -43.08 -14.74
N GLY A 169 10.31 -42.10 -13.90
CA GLY A 169 11.29 -42.25 -12.83
C GLY A 169 10.73 -41.66 -11.53
N ARG A 170 11.12 -42.17 -10.36
CA ARG A 170 10.70 -41.62 -9.05
C ARG A 170 11.21 -40.17 -8.91
N ALA A 171 10.44 -39.22 -9.39
CA ALA A 171 10.64 -37.81 -9.16
C ALA A 171 10.39 -37.54 -7.67
N GLY A 172 11.41 -37.05 -6.96
CA GLY A 172 11.22 -36.50 -5.61
C GLY A 172 10.09 -35.47 -5.65
N PHE A 173 9.07 -35.69 -4.82
CA PHE A 173 7.96 -34.76 -4.71
C PHE A 173 8.44 -33.51 -3.97
N HIS A 174 8.62 -32.39 -4.68
CA HIS A 174 8.99 -31.11 -4.08
C HIS A 174 7.78 -30.17 -4.11
N LEU A 175 7.25 -29.81 -2.93
CA LEU A 175 6.07 -28.94 -2.75
C LEU A 175 6.31 -27.47 -3.12
N GLY A 176 7.54 -27.09 -3.47
CA GLY A 176 7.95 -25.69 -3.62
C GLY A 176 8.65 -25.18 -2.37
N VAL A 177 8.78 -23.87 -2.25
CA VAL A 177 9.36 -23.23 -1.06
C VAL A 177 8.29 -23.25 0.03
N THR A 178 8.63 -23.74 1.22
CA THR A 178 7.75 -23.80 2.40
C THR A 178 8.38 -23.02 3.57
N PRO A 179 7.63 -22.75 4.66
CA PRO A 179 8.17 -22.19 5.89
C PRO A 179 9.45 -22.89 6.38
N SER A 180 9.48 -24.22 6.40
CA SER A 180 10.66 -24.98 6.85
C SER A 180 11.87 -24.78 5.94
N ILE A 181 11.68 -24.66 4.62
CA ILE A 181 12.75 -24.36 3.66
C ILE A 181 13.32 -22.96 3.87
N ILE A 182 12.43 -21.95 4.03
CA ILE A 182 12.85 -20.56 4.30
C ILE A 182 13.63 -20.49 5.61
N ARG A 183 13.09 -21.03 6.71
CA ARG A 183 13.73 -21.03 8.02
C ARG A 183 15.08 -21.74 7.98
N LYS A 184 15.17 -22.92 7.36
CA LYS A 184 16.45 -23.64 7.19
C LYS A 184 17.46 -22.83 6.36
N ARG A 185 17.04 -22.22 5.25
CA ARG A 185 17.93 -21.46 4.37
C ARG A 185 18.52 -20.23 5.07
N TYR A 186 17.71 -19.56 5.89
CA TYR A 186 18.13 -18.36 6.62
C TYR A 186 18.55 -18.65 8.07
N ASN A 187 18.93 -19.91 8.36
CA ASN A 187 19.48 -20.36 9.65
C ASN A 187 18.60 -20.05 10.87
N MET A 188 17.28 -20.12 10.72
CA MET A 188 16.31 -19.95 11.79
C MET A 188 16.00 -21.31 12.44
N THR A 189 16.30 -21.43 13.73
CA THR A 189 16.01 -22.59 14.56
C THR A 189 14.55 -22.61 15.01
N GLY A 190 14.09 -23.70 15.64
CA GLY A 190 12.75 -23.77 16.23
C GLY A 190 12.52 -22.78 17.39
N GLY A 191 13.61 -22.31 18.02
CA GLY A 191 13.57 -21.32 19.11
C GLY A 191 13.58 -19.86 18.64
N ASP A 192 13.88 -19.60 17.36
CA ASP A 192 13.90 -18.24 16.80
C ASP A 192 12.47 -17.77 16.49
N ILE A 193 11.73 -17.45 17.56
CA ILE A 193 10.34 -17.02 17.55
C ILE A 193 10.17 -15.80 18.47
N GLY A 194 9.12 -15.01 18.26
CA GLY A 194 8.76 -13.88 19.10
C GLY A 194 8.40 -14.31 20.52
N LEU A 195 8.98 -13.63 21.51
CA LEU A 195 8.70 -13.84 22.94
C LEU A 195 8.21 -12.57 23.65
N LEU A 196 8.40 -11.39 23.02
CA LEU A 196 8.07 -10.10 23.61
C LEU A 196 6.61 -9.73 23.28
N PRO A 197 5.76 -9.46 24.29
CA PRO A 197 4.34 -9.20 24.07
C PRO A 197 4.05 -7.87 23.37
N ASN A 198 4.95 -6.89 23.48
CA ASN A 198 4.78 -5.56 22.90
C ASN A 198 5.43 -5.40 21.51
N ASN A 199 5.88 -6.51 20.92
CA ASN A 199 6.36 -6.53 19.54
C ASN A 199 5.24 -6.99 18.61
N SER A 200 5.08 -6.30 17.49
CA SER A 200 4.08 -6.62 16.49
C SER A 200 4.56 -6.29 15.07
N GLN A 201 3.99 -7.00 14.11
CA GLN A 201 4.27 -6.86 12.68
C GLN A 201 2.97 -6.77 11.89
N ALA A 202 3.06 -6.32 10.64
CA ALA A 202 1.93 -6.20 9.74
C ALA A 202 2.28 -6.57 8.31
N CYS A 203 1.29 -7.08 7.60
CA CYS A 203 1.29 -7.07 6.14
C CYS A 203 0.18 -6.16 5.61
N ALA A 204 0.43 -5.52 4.47
CA ALA A 204 -0.53 -4.69 3.77
C ALA A 204 -0.57 -5.05 2.28
N GLN A 205 -1.78 -5.31 1.79
CA GLN A 205 -2.04 -5.60 0.39
C GLN A 205 -3.26 -4.82 -0.10
N PHE A 206 -3.27 -4.52 -1.39
CA PHE A 206 -4.20 -3.58 -2.00
C PHE A 206 -4.97 -4.15 -3.18
N LEU A 207 -4.78 -5.44 -3.44
CA LEU A 207 -5.58 -6.15 -4.41
C LEU A 207 -6.97 -6.40 -3.80
N GLU A 208 -7.99 -6.50 -4.65
CA GLU A 208 -9.31 -6.95 -4.18
C GLU A 208 -9.29 -8.47 -4.02
N GLN A 209 -8.52 -8.89 -3.03
CA GLN A 209 -8.36 -10.24 -2.51
C GLN A 209 -8.59 -10.17 -1.00
N TYR A 210 -9.30 -11.14 -0.47
CA TYR A 210 -9.73 -11.13 0.92
C TYR A 210 -8.83 -12.03 1.75
N PHE A 211 -8.57 -11.64 2.99
CA PHE A 211 -7.84 -12.48 3.93
C PHE A 211 -8.84 -13.40 4.63
N HIS A 212 -8.54 -14.70 4.68
CA HIS A 212 -9.38 -15.68 5.34
C HIS A 212 -8.61 -16.30 6.51
N GLN A 213 -9.16 -16.14 7.71
CA GLN A 213 -8.55 -16.66 8.93
C GLN A 213 -8.50 -18.20 8.95
N ALA A 214 -9.45 -18.87 8.29
CA ALA A 214 -9.46 -20.32 8.15
C ALA A 214 -8.25 -20.82 7.35
N ASP A 215 -7.95 -20.18 6.21
CA ASP A 215 -6.82 -20.52 5.35
C ASP A 215 -5.49 -20.41 6.10
N LEU A 216 -5.29 -19.34 6.87
CA LEU A 216 -4.08 -19.18 7.70
C LEU A 216 -3.96 -20.29 8.75
N ALA A 217 -5.08 -20.68 9.39
CA ALA A 217 -5.06 -21.75 10.38
C ALA A 217 -4.70 -23.10 9.75
N GLU A 218 -5.25 -23.40 8.58
CA GLU A 218 -4.93 -24.61 7.80
C GLU A 218 -3.46 -24.58 7.34
N PHE A 219 -2.98 -23.45 6.81
CA PHE A 219 -1.58 -23.27 6.42
C PHE A 219 -0.62 -23.57 7.58
N MET A 220 -0.91 -23.02 8.77
CA MET A 220 -0.09 -23.23 9.96
C MET A 220 -0.15 -24.68 10.46
N GLN A 221 -1.29 -25.35 10.33
CA GLN A 221 -1.40 -26.78 10.61
C GLN A 221 -0.53 -27.62 9.66
N LEU A 222 -0.49 -27.26 8.38
CA LEU A 222 0.28 -27.98 7.36
C LEU A 222 1.80 -27.73 7.46
N PHE A 223 2.21 -26.49 7.75
CA PHE A 223 3.61 -26.07 7.59
C PHE A 223 4.29 -25.53 8.86
N GLY A 224 3.54 -25.26 9.94
CA GLY A 224 4.03 -24.63 11.16
C GLY A 224 4.59 -25.60 12.22
N SER A 225 4.53 -26.92 12.00
CA SER A 225 4.87 -27.93 13.04
C SER A 225 6.32 -27.91 13.55
N SER A 226 7.23 -27.23 12.85
CA SER A 226 8.66 -27.18 13.20
C SER A 226 9.08 -25.99 14.07
N PHE A 227 8.16 -25.11 14.45
CA PHE A 227 8.41 -23.93 15.27
C PHE A 227 7.16 -23.48 16.03
N GLY A 228 7.33 -22.79 17.15
CA GLY A 228 6.20 -22.17 17.87
C GLY A 228 5.57 -21.06 17.03
N HIS A 229 4.25 -21.11 16.83
CA HIS A 229 3.55 -20.18 15.94
C HIS A 229 2.16 -19.82 16.46
N ARG A 230 1.63 -18.72 15.94
CA ARG A 230 0.23 -18.33 16.05
C ARG A 230 -0.51 -18.81 14.80
N SER A 231 -1.74 -19.25 14.95
CA SER A 231 -2.63 -19.61 13.83
C SER A 231 -3.68 -18.53 13.54
N GLN A 232 -3.65 -17.41 14.28
CA GLN A 232 -4.58 -16.30 14.16
C GLN A 232 -3.87 -14.95 14.14
N VAL A 233 -4.40 -14.02 13.36
CA VAL A 233 -3.99 -12.60 13.38
C VAL A 233 -4.70 -11.89 14.53
N ASP A 234 -4.07 -10.88 15.10
CA ASP A 234 -4.66 -10.14 16.22
C ASP A 234 -5.62 -9.04 15.74
N HIS A 235 -5.35 -8.48 14.57
CA HIS A 235 -6.16 -7.41 13.99
C HIS A 235 -6.27 -7.54 12.49
N VAL A 236 -7.47 -7.31 11.97
CA VAL A 236 -7.71 -7.05 10.56
C VAL A 236 -8.20 -5.61 10.44
N VAL A 237 -7.41 -4.77 9.78
CA VAL A 237 -7.67 -3.34 9.64
C VAL A 237 -8.14 -3.05 8.21
N GLY A 238 -9.21 -2.28 8.11
CA GLY A 238 -9.87 -1.94 6.85
C GLY A 238 -11.17 -2.72 6.64
N HIS A 239 -11.67 -2.75 5.40
CA HIS A 239 -12.91 -3.44 5.07
C HIS A 239 -12.60 -4.85 4.53
N GLN A 240 -13.19 -5.86 5.16
CA GLN A 240 -13.27 -7.22 4.65
C GLN A 240 -14.72 -7.47 4.26
N GLY A 241 -15.05 -7.28 2.98
CA GLY A 241 -16.28 -7.80 2.42
C GLY A 241 -16.32 -9.33 2.39
N THR A 242 -17.44 -9.91 1.97
CA THR A 242 -17.59 -11.37 1.78
C THR A 242 -17.08 -11.77 0.39
N GLY A 243 -15.76 -11.79 0.21
CA GLY A 243 -15.16 -12.19 -1.06
C GLY A 243 -14.25 -13.41 -0.94
N LYS A 244 -13.85 -13.95 -2.09
CA LYS A 244 -12.96 -15.11 -2.15
C LYS A 244 -11.57 -14.74 -1.65
N ALA A 245 -10.96 -15.65 -0.88
CA ALA A 245 -9.55 -15.59 -0.58
C ALA A 245 -8.74 -15.48 -1.87
N GLY A 246 -7.63 -14.75 -1.82
CA GLY A 246 -6.75 -14.59 -2.97
C GLY A 246 -5.31 -14.89 -2.59
N LEU A 247 -4.54 -15.37 -3.57
CA LEU A 247 -3.18 -15.86 -3.35
C LEU A 247 -2.26 -14.82 -2.70
N GLU A 248 -2.35 -13.55 -3.10
CA GLU A 248 -1.53 -12.48 -2.54
C GLU A 248 -1.88 -12.23 -1.07
N ALA A 249 -3.18 -12.15 -0.77
CA ALA A 249 -3.68 -11.90 0.57
C ALA A 249 -3.35 -13.04 1.55
N SER A 250 -3.27 -14.28 1.07
CA SER A 250 -2.80 -15.43 1.84
C SER A 250 -1.27 -15.45 1.96
N LEU A 251 -0.55 -15.26 0.86
CA LEU A 251 0.91 -15.34 0.80
C LEU A 251 1.59 -14.40 1.81
N ASP A 252 1.18 -13.13 1.83
CA ASP A 252 1.81 -12.11 2.66
C ASP A 252 1.71 -12.44 4.15
N VAL A 253 0.52 -12.86 4.62
CA VAL A 253 0.28 -13.16 6.04
C VAL A 253 0.86 -14.51 6.46
N GLU A 254 0.75 -15.53 5.61
CA GLU A 254 1.25 -16.88 5.91
C GLU A 254 2.77 -16.89 6.08
N TYR A 255 3.50 -16.16 5.23
CA TYR A 255 4.96 -16.13 5.27
C TYR A 255 5.54 -15.13 6.27
N ILE A 256 4.89 -13.98 6.50
CA ILE A 256 5.33 -13.07 7.58
C ILE A 256 5.16 -13.74 8.95
N MET A 257 4.09 -14.50 9.16
CA MET A 257 3.86 -15.26 10.40
C MET A 257 4.71 -16.53 10.52
N SER A 258 5.35 -16.97 9.43
CA SER A 258 6.29 -18.10 9.43
C SER A 258 7.73 -17.68 9.72
N THR A 259 8.13 -16.50 9.22
CA THR A 259 9.46 -15.93 9.43
C THR A 259 9.51 -15.12 10.73
N GLY A 260 8.59 -14.17 10.91
CA GLY A 260 8.28 -13.53 12.19
C GLY A 260 7.33 -14.38 13.03
N ALA A 261 7.72 -15.62 13.32
CA ALA A 261 6.88 -16.57 14.04
C ALA A 261 6.58 -16.13 15.47
N ASN A 262 5.37 -16.44 15.95
CA ASN A 262 4.88 -16.09 17.29
C ASN A 262 4.87 -14.58 17.64
N ILE A 263 4.87 -13.70 16.65
CA ILE A 263 4.75 -12.23 16.82
C ILE A 263 3.30 -11.82 16.55
N SER A 264 2.79 -10.85 17.33
CA SER A 264 1.45 -10.29 17.08
C SER A 264 1.38 -9.73 15.65
N THR A 265 0.40 -10.16 14.86
CA THR A 265 0.36 -9.86 13.43
C THR A 265 -0.95 -9.19 13.04
N TRP A 266 -0.85 -8.10 12.29
CA TRP A 266 -1.96 -7.33 11.77
C TRP A 266 -2.05 -7.48 10.25
N VAL A 267 -3.27 -7.55 9.72
CA VAL A 267 -3.52 -7.56 8.27
C VAL A 267 -4.24 -6.28 7.89
N PHE A 268 -3.61 -5.48 7.03
CA PHE A 268 -4.27 -4.33 6.41
C PHE A 268 -4.87 -4.76 5.07
N SER A 269 -6.19 -4.69 4.96
CA SER A 269 -6.92 -5.05 3.74
C SER A 269 -8.05 -4.05 3.49
N ASN A 270 -8.03 -3.44 2.32
CA ASN A 270 -9.02 -2.45 1.88
C ASN A 270 -9.84 -2.96 0.67
N ALA A 271 -10.21 -4.24 0.71
CA ALA A 271 -11.14 -4.81 -0.26
C ALA A 271 -12.58 -4.30 0.01
N GLY A 272 -13.39 -4.04 -1.02
CA GLY A 272 -14.76 -3.53 -0.84
C GLY A 272 -14.89 -2.07 -0.36
N ARG A 273 -13.83 -1.27 -0.51
CA ARG A 273 -13.80 0.19 -0.25
C ARG A 273 -14.73 0.99 -1.19
N HIS A 274 -14.90 2.29 -0.91
CA HIS A 274 -15.62 3.19 -1.83
C HIS A 274 -14.91 3.27 -3.20
N GLU A 275 -15.69 3.29 -4.28
CA GLU A 275 -15.16 3.18 -5.65
C GLU A 275 -14.19 4.30 -6.05
N SER A 276 -14.29 5.47 -5.42
CA SER A 276 -13.36 6.59 -5.61
C SER A 276 -12.11 6.54 -4.73
N GLN A 277 -12.01 5.65 -3.74
CA GLN A 277 -10.81 5.57 -2.89
C GLN A 277 -9.65 4.84 -3.59
N GLU A 278 -8.44 5.33 -3.32
CA GLU A 278 -7.19 4.67 -3.66
C GLU A 278 -6.73 3.82 -2.46
N PRO A 279 -6.61 2.48 -2.60
CA PRO A 279 -6.31 1.60 -1.47
C PRO A 279 -5.04 1.96 -0.72
N PHE A 280 -3.99 2.25 -1.49
CA PHE A 280 -2.66 2.52 -0.97
C PHE A 280 -2.63 3.82 -0.18
N LEU A 281 -3.25 4.87 -0.72
CA LEU A 281 -3.38 6.15 -0.02
C LEU A 281 -4.17 5.99 1.28
N ALA A 282 -5.27 5.21 1.28
CA ALA A 282 -6.04 4.97 2.49
C ALA A 282 -5.22 4.28 3.60
N TRP A 283 -4.35 3.31 3.26
CA TRP A 283 -3.42 2.73 4.23
C TRP A 283 -2.40 3.73 4.74
N LEU A 284 -1.85 4.58 3.86
CA LEU A 284 -0.90 5.61 4.23
C LEU A 284 -1.50 6.61 5.23
N LEU A 285 -2.78 6.98 5.04
CA LEU A 285 -3.55 7.82 5.97
C LEU A 285 -3.73 7.15 7.34
N LEU A 286 -3.94 5.83 7.40
CA LEU A 286 -4.03 5.10 8.67
C LEU A 286 -2.74 5.21 9.48
N LEU A 287 -1.57 5.11 8.82
CA LEU A 287 -0.29 5.31 9.51
C LEU A 287 -0.26 6.68 10.18
N SER A 288 -0.77 7.70 9.51
CA SER A 288 -0.86 9.09 9.97
C SER A 288 -1.99 9.38 10.98
N ASN A 289 -2.79 8.36 11.33
CA ASN A 289 -3.94 8.48 12.23
C ASN A 289 -3.87 7.56 13.47
N MET A 290 -2.98 6.57 13.47
CA MET A 290 -2.87 5.59 14.55
C MET A 290 -1.57 5.79 15.35
N SER A 291 -1.68 6.09 16.65
CA SER A 291 -0.53 6.30 17.53
C SER A 291 0.24 5.00 17.82
N SER A 292 -0.48 3.90 17.99
CA SER A 292 0.07 2.55 18.13
C SER A 292 -0.08 1.78 16.83
N LEU A 293 1.05 1.34 16.29
CA LEU A 293 1.16 0.59 15.03
C LEU A 293 2.17 -0.54 15.22
N PRO A 294 2.06 -1.62 14.43
CA PRO A 294 3.13 -2.59 14.29
C PRO A 294 4.45 -1.95 13.86
N TRP A 295 5.57 -2.44 14.42
CA TRP A 295 6.88 -1.85 14.16
C TRP A 295 7.38 -2.15 12.74
N VAL A 296 6.93 -3.26 12.16
CA VAL A 296 7.35 -3.75 10.84
C VAL A 296 6.13 -3.90 9.94
N HIS A 297 6.18 -3.28 8.76
CA HIS A 297 5.15 -3.37 7.73
C HIS A 297 5.75 -3.96 6.45
N SER A 298 5.32 -5.15 6.06
CA SER A 298 5.63 -5.75 4.75
C SER A 298 4.53 -5.40 3.76
N VAL A 299 4.88 -4.77 2.64
CA VAL A 299 3.91 -4.18 1.72
C VAL A 299 4.12 -4.66 0.29
N SER A 300 3.10 -5.33 -0.25
CA SER A 300 3.08 -5.81 -1.64
C SER A 300 2.28 -4.83 -2.51
N TYR A 301 2.96 -3.78 -2.97
CA TYR A 301 2.40 -2.74 -3.85
C TYR A 301 3.47 -2.13 -4.76
N GLY A 302 3.07 -1.72 -5.95
CA GLY A 302 3.91 -0.89 -6.81
C GLY A 302 3.18 -0.46 -8.08
N ASP A 303 3.37 0.80 -8.44
CA ASP A 303 3.03 1.38 -9.73
C ASP A 303 4.31 1.67 -10.53
N ASP A 304 4.20 1.79 -11.85
CA ASP A 304 5.30 2.32 -12.65
C ASP A 304 5.55 3.78 -12.25
N GLU A 305 6.79 4.16 -11.95
CA GLU A 305 7.12 5.50 -11.41
C GLU A 305 6.69 6.62 -12.38
N ASP A 306 6.87 6.41 -13.69
CA ASP A 306 6.47 7.37 -14.73
C ASP A 306 4.95 7.49 -14.93
N SER A 307 4.15 6.64 -14.28
CA SER A 307 2.69 6.76 -14.30
C SER A 307 2.14 7.70 -13.23
N LEU A 308 2.97 8.08 -12.26
CA LEU A 308 2.58 8.89 -11.10
C LEU A 308 2.96 10.36 -11.31
N SER A 309 2.18 11.27 -10.73
CA SER A 309 2.56 12.68 -10.70
C SER A 309 3.70 12.89 -9.70
N ARG A 310 4.59 13.82 -10.02
CA ARG A 310 5.68 14.21 -9.13
C ARG A 310 5.17 14.64 -7.75
N ALA A 311 4.13 15.46 -7.69
CA ALA A 311 3.51 15.90 -6.44
C ALA A 311 3.00 14.73 -5.58
N TYR A 312 2.46 13.68 -6.21
CA TYR A 312 2.04 12.48 -5.48
C TYR A 312 3.23 11.71 -4.92
N MET A 313 4.26 11.46 -5.73
CA MET A 313 5.45 10.73 -5.29
C MET A 313 6.20 11.47 -4.17
N GLU A 314 6.41 12.78 -4.33
CA GLU A 314 7.05 13.61 -3.30
C GLU A 314 6.26 13.59 -1.99
N ARG A 315 4.92 13.73 -2.05
CA ARG A 315 4.07 13.65 -0.86
C ARG A 315 4.12 12.26 -0.21
N VAL A 316 4.01 11.17 -0.98
CA VAL A 316 4.09 9.81 -0.44
C VAL A 316 5.47 9.55 0.19
N SER A 317 6.56 10.06 -0.39
CA SER A 317 7.89 10.01 0.23
C SER A 317 7.94 10.76 1.56
N VAL A 318 7.25 11.89 1.70
CA VAL A 318 7.11 12.57 3.00
C VAL A 318 6.33 11.73 4.01
N GLU A 319 5.30 11.02 3.60
CA GLU A 319 4.60 10.09 4.49
C GLU A 319 5.49 8.93 4.96
N PHE A 320 6.40 8.44 4.10
CA PHE A 320 7.42 7.48 4.54
C PHE A 320 8.45 8.08 5.48
N MET A 321 8.84 9.36 5.28
CA MET A 321 9.65 10.07 6.27
C MET A 321 8.94 10.17 7.63
N LYS A 322 7.63 10.44 7.64
CA LYS A 322 6.83 10.46 8.88
C LYS A 322 6.85 9.10 9.57
N ALA A 323 6.74 8.01 8.82
CA ALA A 323 6.84 6.65 9.36
C ALA A 323 8.25 6.34 9.90
N ALA A 324 9.29 6.68 9.16
CA ALA A 324 10.69 6.48 9.57
C ALA A 324 11.04 7.29 10.82
N ALA A 325 10.57 8.53 10.93
CA ALA A 325 10.75 9.37 12.11
C ALA A 325 10.12 8.75 13.37
N ARG A 326 9.07 7.93 13.19
CA ARG A 326 8.40 7.19 14.27
C ARG A 326 9.01 5.81 14.55
N GLY A 327 10.06 5.43 13.84
CA GLY A 327 10.74 4.14 14.01
C GLY A 327 10.02 2.96 13.36
N LEU A 328 9.10 3.22 12.43
CA LEU A 328 8.46 2.16 11.67
C LEU A 328 9.38 1.67 10.56
N THR A 329 9.53 0.36 10.44
CA THR A 329 10.22 -0.28 9.32
C THR A 329 9.20 -0.62 8.25
N ILE A 330 9.31 -0.01 7.08
CA ILE A 330 8.43 -0.27 5.94
C ILE A 330 9.24 -0.95 4.83
N LEU A 331 8.80 -2.15 4.45
CA LEU A 331 9.39 -2.95 3.39
C LEU A 331 8.46 -2.97 2.18
N PHE A 332 9.02 -2.76 0.99
CA PHE A 332 8.30 -2.90 -0.27
C PHE A 332 8.96 -3.94 -1.17
N ALA A 333 8.15 -4.74 -1.86
CA ALA A 333 8.65 -5.61 -2.93
C ALA A 333 9.24 -4.76 -4.08
N SER A 334 10.40 -5.16 -4.62
CA SER A 334 11.03 -4.47 -5.76
C SER A 334 10.25 -4.59 -7.07
N GLY A 335 9.36 -5.59 -7.14
CA GLY A 335 8.57 -5.94 -8.32
C GLY A 335 9.07 -7.15 -9.09
N ASP A 336 8.18 -7.68 -9.94
CA ASP A 336 8.33 -8.97 -10.62
C ASP A 336 8.75 -8.83 -12.10
N ASP A 337 8.95 -7.61 -12.59
CA ASP A 337 9.21 -7.30 -14.01
C ASP A 337 10.71 -7.03 -14.30
N GLY A 338 11.60 -7.45 -13.39
CA GLY A 338 13.03 -7.16 -13.47
C GLY A 338 13.28 -5.64 -13.46
N ALA A 339 14.09 -5.14 -14.40
CA ALA A 339 14.32 -3.71 -14.57
C ALA A 339 13.11 -2.95 -15.20
N GLY A 340 12.03 -3.66 -15.54
CA GLY A 340 10.91 -3.12 -16.29
C GLY A 340 11.30 -2.72 -17.72
N CYS A 341 10.31 -2.27 -18.50
CA CYS A 341 10.55 -1.78 -19.84
C CYS A 341 9.54 -0.69 -20.21
N ARG A 342 10.02 0.54 -20.35
CA ARG A 342 9.26 1.67 -20.88
C ARG A 342 9.45 1.71 -22.39
N ARG A 343 8.37 1.41 -23.11
CA ARG A 343 8.34 1.47 -24.57
C ARG A 343 8.23 2.92 -25.01
N VAL A 344 9.20 3.38 -25.78
CA VAL A 344 9.23 4.73 -26.35
C VAL A 344 9.02 4.58 -27.86
N PRO A 345 7.85 4.98 -28.42
CA PRO A 345 7.61 4.90 -29.85
C PRO A 345 8.67 5.66 -30.65
N GLY A 346 9.33 5.01 -31.60
CA GLY A 346 10.36 5.62 -32.44
C GLY A 346 11.70 5.90 -31.73
N GLY A 347 11.92 5.39 -30.52
CA GLY A 347 13.15 5.58 -29.76
C GLY A 347 13.62 4.31 -29.05
N ASN A 348 14.70 4.44 -28.27
CA ASN A 348 15.23 3.33 -27.48
C ASN A 348 14.34 3.08 -26.26
N HIS A 349 14.01 1.81 -26.04
CA HIS A 349 13.38 1.38 -24.80
C HIS A 349 14.30 1.66 -23.62
N THR A 350 13.71 2.04 -22.49
CA THR A 350 14.42 2.34 -21.24
C THR A 350 13.91 1.46 -20.11
N PHE A 351 14.71 1.30 -19.05
CA PHE A 351 14.23 0.68 -17.82
C PHE A 351 13.10 1.49 -17.20
N ARG A 352 12.23 0.81 -16.45
CA ARG A 352 11.02 1.37 -15.89
C ARG A 352 10.96 1.05 -14.39
N PRO A 353 11.48 1.94 -13.53
CA PRO A 353 11.43 1.73 -12.09
C PRO A 353 9.99 1.75 -11.57
N SER A 354 9.79 1.16 -10.40
CA SER A 354 8.49 1.16 -9.71
C SER A 354 8.55 1.97 -8.42
N PHE A 355 7.42 2.58 -8.06
CA PHE A 355 7.21 3.31 -6.83
C PHE A 355 6.09 2.63 -6.04
N PRO A 356 6.15 2.49 -4.70
CA PRO A 356 7.12 3.05 -3.76
C PRO A 356 8.54 2.48 -3.71
N ALA A 357 8.85 1.41 -4.45
CA ALA A 357 10.14 0.73 -4.34
C ALA A 357 11.37 1.63 -4.62
N SER A 358 11.21 2.72 -5.38
CA SER A 358 12.25 3.73 -5.62
C SER A 358 12.35 4.83 -4.55
N SER A 359 11.46 4.88 -3.56
CA SER A 359 11.53 5.86 -2.47
C SER A 359 12.79 5.63 -1.61
N PRO A 360 13.55 6.66 -1.25
CA PRO A 360 14.76 6.50 -0.43
C PRO A 360 14.45 6.20 1.05
N TYR A 361 13.18 6.26 1.47
CA TYR A 361 12.75 6.10 2.85
C TYR A 361 12.08 4.75 3.14
N VAL A 362 12.28 3.75 2.27
CA VAL A 362 11.77 2.39 2.47
C VAL A 362 12.88 1.37 2.26
N THR A 363 12.71 0.17 2.82
CA THR A 363 13.59 -0.97 2.51
C THR A 363 12.99 -1.76 1.36
N THR A 364 13.60 -1.68 0.18
CA THR A 364 13.14 -2.43 -1.00
C THR A 364 13.75 -3.83 -1.04
N VAL A 365 12.91 -4.84 -1.18
CA VAL A 365 13.29 -6.27 -1.10
C VAL A 365 13.16 -6.93 -2.47
N GLY A 366 14.28 -7.49 -2.96
CA GLY A 366 14.33 -8.24 -4.22
C GLY A 366 14.04 -9.74 -4.07
N GLY A 367 14.05 -10.48 -5.19
CA GLY A 367 13.81 -11.93 -5.23
C GLY A 367 15.06 -12.76 -5.54
N THR A 368 15.13 -13.98 -4.99
CA THR A 368 16.17 -14.98 -5.30
C THR A 368 15.56 -16.35 -5.53
N SER A 369 16.33 -17.29 -6.10
CA SER A 369 15.89 -18.67 -6.33
C SER A 369 16.99 -19.68 -6.05
N PHE A 370 16.61 -20.93 -5.74
CA PHE A 370 17.54 -22.04 -5.65
C PHE A 370 17.96 -22.50 -7.05
N LYS A 371 19.25 -22.83 -7.24
CA LYS A 371 19.74 -23.40 -8.50
C LYS A 371 19.20 -24.82 -8.74
N ASN A 372 19.14 -25.63 -7.69
CA ASN A 372 18.64 -27.00 -7.71
C ASN A 372 17.52 -27.13 -6.67
N PRO A 373 16.27 -26.85 -7.05
CA PRO A 373 15.12 -26.94 -6.15
C PRO A 373 14.78 -28.37 -5.76
#